data_AF-A0A9E2GDC4-F1
#
_entry.id   AF-A0A9E2GDC4-F1
#
_cell.length_a   1.000
_cell.length_b   1.000
_cell.length_c   1.000
_cell.angle_alpha   90.00
_cell.angle_beta   90.00
_cell.angle_gamma   90.00
#
_symmetry.space_group_name_H-M   'P 1'
#
loop_
_entity.id
_entity.type
_entity.pdbx_description
1 polymer ?
#
loop_
_entity_poly.entity_id
_entity_poly.type
_entity_poly.pdbx_seq_one_letter_code
_entity_poly.pdbx_strand_id
1 'polypeptide(L)'
;MKHSLFFLYLSAITALFYFFFLAGCSVLKIHPSLKDEFAMQRVFSSNYPEFSDDMVCDSLEYGILQSISYLKRFPSSKQFRFGEDSFNAVHMIKSMEQFLNFIQTRPSGDELNKFIRSNYFVYKSIGG
;
A
#
# COMPACT_ATOMS: atom_id res chain seq x y z
N MET A 1 -17.26 53.21 -31.65
CA MET A 1 -17.89 51.88 -31.86
C MET A 1 -16.92 50.70 -31.82
N LYS A 2 -15.75 50.73 -32.51
CA LYS A 2 -14.81 49.59 -32.55
C LYS A 2 -14.22 49.17 -31.19
N HIS A 3 -13.91 50.13 -30.31
CA HIS A 3 -13.40 49.83 -28.96
C HIS A 3 -14.44 49.16 -28.06
N SER A 4 -15.72 49.57 -28.13
CA SER A 4 -16.79 48.94 -27.36
C SER A 4 -17.05 47.49 -27.77
N LEU A 5 -16.98 47.21 -29.08
CA LEU A 5 -17.03 45.84 -29.60
C LEU A 5 -15.81 45.02 -29.14
N PHE A 6 -14.61 45.59 -29.16
CA PHE A 6 -13.39 44.92 -28.68
C PHE A 6 -13.46 44.55 -27.19
N PHE A 7 -13.97 45.44 -26.33
CA PHE A 7 -14.16 45.14 -24.90
C PHE A 7 -15.23 44.06 -24.66
N LEU A 8 -16.29 44.02 -25.48
CA LEU A 8 -17.30 42.95 -25.44
C LEU A 8 -16.75 41.59 -25.87
N TYR A 9 -15.88 41.55 -26.90
CA TYR A 9 -15.21 40.31 -27.29
C TYR A 9 -14.22 39.83 -26.22
N LEU A 10 -13.46 40.75 -25.62
CA LEU A 10 -12.50 40.41 -24.58
C LEU A 10 -13.19 39.87 -23.31
N SER A 11 -14.32 40.46 -22.91
CA SER A 11 -15.11 39.97 -21.78
C SER A 11 -15.80 38.62 -22.05
N ALA A 12 -16.23 38.38 -23.29
CA ALA A 12 -16.80 37.10 -23.70
C ALA A 12 -15.73 35.98 -23.68
N ILE A 13 -14.51 36.26 -24.15
CA ILE A 13 -13.40 35.30 -24.14
C ILE A 13 -12.98 34.95 -22.71
N THR A 14 -12.87 35.94 -21.82
CA THR A 14 -12.51 35.68 -20.42
C THR A 14 -13.60 34.89 -19.70
N ALA A 15 -14.88 35.22 -19.92
CA ALA A 15 -16.01 34.45 -19.36
C ALA A 15 -16.01 33.00 -19.85
N LEU A 16 -15.72 32.76 -21.13
CA LEU A 16 -15.62 31.41 -21.70
C LEU A 16 -14.46 30.63 -21.05
N PHE A 17 -13.31 31.27 -20.83
CA PHE A 17 -12.15 30.64 -20.18
C PHE A 17 -12.48 30.24 -18.73
N TYR A 18 -13.14 31.11 -17.96
CA TYR A 18 -13.59 30.80 -16.60
C TYR A 18 -14.61 29.65 -16.55
N PHE A 19 -15.48 29.53 -17.55
CA PHE A 19 -16.43 28.41 -17.65
C PHE A 19 -15.72 27.05 -17.81
N PHE A 20 -14.65 27.00 -18.61
CA PHE A 20 -13.85 25.77 -18.77
C PHE A 20 -13.09 25.38 -17.50
N PHE A 21 -12.63 26.34 -16.69
CA PHE A 21 -11.96 26.04 -15.42
C PHE A 21 -12.90 25.52 -14.33
N LEU A 22 -14.20 25.82 -14.40
CA LEU A 22 -15.20 25.36 -13.43
C LEU A 22 -15.77 23.97 -13.74
N ALA A 23 -15.50 23.41 -14.93
CA ALA A 23 -15.96 22.09 -15.33
C ALA A 23 -15.13 20.92 -14.75
N GLY A 24 -14.16 21.20 -13.88
CA GLY A 24 -13.20 20.21 -13.34
C GLY A 24 -13.65 19.40 -12.13
N CYS A 25 -14.86 19.59 -11.61
CA CYS A 25 -15.37 18.75 -10.53
C CYS A 25 -16.10 17.53 -11.09
N SER A 26 -15.35 16.50 -11.47
CA SER A 26 -15.94 15.17 -11.60
C SER A 26 -16.48 14.77 -10.22
N VAL A 27 -17.77 14.48 -10.15
CA VAL A 27 -18.35 13.82 -8.98
C VAL A 27 -17.56 12.53 -8.79
N LEU A 28 -16.82 12.46 -7.69
CA LEU A 28 -16.19 11.23 -7.25
C LEU A 28 -17.33 10.22 -7.11
N LYS A 29 -17.46 9.30 -8.07
CA LYS A 29 -18.36 8.15 -7.93
C LYS A 29 -17.79 7.35 -6.78
N ILE A 30 -18.25 7.67 -5.57
CA ILE A 30 -18.13 6.77 -4.43
C ILE A 30 -18.93 5.56 -4.87
N HIS A 31 -18.24 4.59 -5.46
CA HIS A 31 -18.81 3.26 -5.63
C HIS A 31 -19.35 2.89 -4.25
N PRO A 32 -20.64 2.49 -4.13
CA PRO A 32 -21.17 2.01 -2.88
C PRO A 32 -20.14 1.02 -2.36
N SER A 33 -19.56 1.29 -1.19
CA SER A 33 -18.53 0.44 -0.61
C SER A 33 -19.09 -0.97 -0.65
N LEU A 34 -18.51 -1.83 -1.51
CA LEU A 34 -18.81 -3.24 -1.48
C LEU A 34 -18.51 -3.66 -0.05
N LYS A 35 -19.62 -3.91 0.63
CA LYS A 35 -19.76 -4.40 1.99
C LYS A 35 -18.56 -5.28 2.36
N ASP A 36 -17.74 -4.81 3.31
CA ASP A 36 -16.71 -5.61 3.98
C ASP A 36 -15.70 -6.37 3.09
N GLU A 37 -15.36 -5.90 1.90
CA GLU A 37 -14.26 -6.50 1.13
C GLU A 37 -12.92 -5.98 1.67
N PHE A 38 -12.19 -6.82 2.41
CA PHE A 38 -10.85 -6.50 2.87
C PHE A 38 -9.93 -6.26 1.68
N ALA A 39 -9.08 -5.22 1.70
CA ALA A 39 -8.12 -4.95 0.62
C ALA A 39 -7.10 -6.08 0.37
N MET A 40 -7.02 -7.06 1.28
CA MET A 40 -6.14 -8.22 1.21
C MET A 40 -6.88 -9.49 1.58
N GLN A 41 -6.50 -10.60 0.96
CA GLN A 41 -7.01 -11.92 1.28
C GLN A 41 -5.85 -12.85 1.67
N ARG A 42 -6.04 -13.66 2.71
CA ARG A 42 -5.08 -14.69 3.09
C ARG A 42 -4.99 -15.76 1.99
N VAL A 43 -3.76 -16.11 1.61
CA VAL A 43 -3.47 -17.18 0.68
C VAL A 43 -3.38 -18.49 1.47
N PHE A 44 -3.94 -19.58 0.95
CA PHE A 44 -3.73 -20.91 1.54
C PHE A 44 -2.27 -21.33 1.37
N SER A 45 -1.67 -21.99 2.37
CA SER A 45 -0.25 -22.38 2.35
C SER A 45 0.13 -23.27 1.17
N SER A 46 -0.80 -24.09 0.66
CA SER A 46 -0.63 -24.88 -0.57
C SER A 46 -0.45 -24.02 -1.83
N ASN A 47 -0.91 -22.77 -1.80
CA ASN A 47 -0.90 -21.82 -2.91
C ASN A 47 0.09 -20.67 -2.70
N TYR A 48 0.99 -20.76 -1.71
CA TYR A 48 2.06 -19.76 -1.58
C TYR A 48 2.93 -19.76 -2.84
N PRO A 49 3.29 -18.57 -3.36
CA PRO A 49 4.23 -18.47 -4.47
C PRO A 49 5.62 -18.94 -4.03
N GLU A 50 6.52 -19.06 -5.00
CA GLU A 50 7.94 -19.18 -4.73
C GLU A 50 8.51 -17.80 -4.39
N PHE A 51 9.26 -17.71 -3.30
CA PHE A 51 9.91 -16.49 -2.85
C PHE A 51 11.39 -16.52 -3.21
N SER A 52 11.89 -15.43 -3.79
CA SER A 52 13.31 -15.24 -4.12
C SER A 52 13.68 -13.78 -3.94
N ASP A 53 14.92 -13.52 -3.51
CA ASP A 53 15.51 -12.18 -3.51
C ASP A 53 16.77 -12.21 -4.39
N ASP A 54 16.77 -11.39 -5.43
CA ASP A 54 17.82 -11.31 -6.45
C ASP A 54 19.01 -10.42 -6.02
N MET A 55 18.89 -9.74 -4.87
CA MET A 55 19.88 -8.82 -4.32
C MET A 55 20.55 -9.32 -3.02
N VAL A 56 20.49 -10.62 -2.74
CA VAL A 56 21.13 -11.25 -1.56
C VAL A 56 20.69 -10.59 -0.23
N CYS A 57 19.44 -10.17 -0.16
CA CYS A 57 18.74 -9.61 1.00
C CYS A 57 19.24 -8.25 1.51
N ASP A 58 20.25 -7.61 0.91
CA ASP A 58 20.83 -6.36 1.45
C ASP A 58 19.78 -5.22 1.50
N SER A 59 19.00 -5.07 0.43
CA SER A 59 17.93 -4.06 0.38
C SER A 59 16.71 -4.46 1.24
N LEU A 60 16.46 -5.76 1.36
CA LEU A 60 15.36 -6.29 2.17
C LEU A 60 15.62 -6.09 3.67
N GLU A 61 16.85 -6.31 4.13
CA GLU A 61 17.28 -6.04 5.50
C GLU A 61 17.03 -4.58 5.88
N TYR A 62 17.48 -3.65 5.04
CA TYR A 62 17.24 -2.22 5.27
C TYR A 62 15.74 -1.90 5.33
N GLY A 63 14.94 -2.45 4.42
CA GLY A 63 13.47 -2.26 4.40
C GLY A 63 12.78 -2.77 5.68
N ILE A 64 13.22 -3.91 6.21
CA ILE A 64 12.68 -4.46 7.47
C ILE A 64 13.05 -3.57 8.65
N LEU A 65 14.30 -3.08 8.72
CA LEU A 65 14.73 -2.15 9.77
C LEU A 65 13.90 -0.86 9.78
N GLN A 66 13.61 -0.30 8.60
CA GLN A 66 12.72 0.86 8.49
C GLN A 66 11.28 0.53 8.89
N SER A 67 10.78 -0.65 8.53
CA SER A 67 9.44 -1.12 8.95
C SER A 67 9.34 -1.24 10.47
N ILE A 68 10.36 -1.81 11.13
CA ILE A 68 10.43 -1.88 12.60
C ILE A 68 10.44 -0.46 13.20
N SER A 69 11.26 0.46 12.66
CA SER A 69 11.32 1.86 13.09
C SER A 69 9.97 2.57 12.98
N TYR A 70 9.22 2.33 11.90
CA TYR A 70 7.86 2.84 11.71
C TYR A 70 6.90 2.27 12.76
N LEU A 71 6.89 0.95 12.96
CA LEU A 71 5.99 0.29 13.91
C LEU A 71 6.22 0.74 15.35
N LYS A 72 7.48 1.03 15.74
CA LYS A 72 7.86 1.54 17.07
C LYS A 72 7.28 2.92 17.39
N ARG A 73 6.72 3.65 16.41
CA ARG A 73 6.07 4.95 16.62
C ARG A 73 4.66 4.83 17.20
N PHE A 74 4.06 3.64 17.18
CA PHE A 74 2.70 3.41 17.66
C PHE A 74 2.67 2.85 19.08
N PRO A 75 1.58 3.07 19.84
CA PRO A 75 1.35 2.35 21.08
C PRO A 75 1.31 0.83 20.84
N SER A 76 1.75 0.06 21.83
CA SER A 76 1.77 -1.41 21.79
C SER A 76 0.44 -2.06 21.40
N SER A 77 -0.68 -1.42 21.75
CA SER A 77 -2.05 -1.88 21.46
C SER A 77 -2.59 -1.44 20.09
N LYS A 78 -1.83 -0.69 19.29
CA LYS A 78 -2.26 -0.29 17.95
C LYS A 78 -2.48 -1.54 17.09
N GLN A 79 -3.69 -1.69 16.57
CA GLN A 79 -4.07 -2.78 15.68
C GLN A 79 -3.73 -2.46 14.22
N PHE A 80 -3.14 -3.44 13.54
CA PHE A 80 -2.94 -3.51 12.09
C PHE A 80 -3.82 -4.64 11.56
N ARG A 81 -4.46 -4.44 10.40
CA ARG A 81 -5.41 -5.39 9.82
C ARG A 81 -4.89 -5.93 8.49
N PHE A 82 -4.93 -7.25 8.33
CA PHE A 82 -4.49 -7.98 7.15
C PHE A 82 -5.60 -8.97 6.77
N GLY A 83 -6.45 -8.61 5.81
CA GLY A 83 -7.67 -9.39 5.60
C GLY A 83 -8.54 -9.42 6.86
N GLU A 84 -9.04 -10.60 7.18
CA GLU A 84 -9.82 -10.87 8.39
C GLU A 84 -8.99 -10.80 9.68
N ASP A 85 -7.66 -10.91 9.57
CA ASP A 85 -6.77 -10.99 10.72
C ASP A 85 -6.35 -9.60 11.23
N SER A 86 -6.10 -9.51 12.54
CA SER A 86 -5.54 -8.31 13.15
C SER A 86 -4.45 -8.62 14.17
N PHE A 87 -3.36 -7.87 14.08
CA PHE A 87 -2.20 -7.99 14.95
C PHE A 87 -1.86 -6.64 15.57
N ASN A 88 -1.42 -6.64 16.82
CA ASN A 88 -0.99 -5.42 17.48
C ASN A 88 0.46 -5.04 17.11
N ALA A 89 0.87 -3.82 17.42
CA ALA A 89 2.22 -3.32 17.11
C ALA A 89 3.33 -4.22 17.67
N VAL A 90 3.16 -4.75 18.89
CA VAL A 90 4.15 -5.66 19.52
C VAL A 90 4.33 -6.94 18.72
N HIS A 91 3.23 -7.55 18.28
CA HIS A 91 3.27 -8.75 17.46
C HIS A 91 3.92 -8.47 16.10
N MET A 92 3.57 -7.36 15.45
CA MET A 92 4.15 -6.97 14.17
C MET A 92 5.67 -6.75 14.28
N ILE A 93 6.13 -6.06 15.32
CA ILE A 93 7.57 -5.84 15.56
C ILE A 93 8.30 -7.17 15.75
N LYS A 94 7.79 -8.06 16.62
CA LYS A 94 8.41 -9.36 16.86
C LYS A 94 8.48 -10.22 15.60
N SER A 95 7.42 -10.21 14.79
CA SER A 95 7.36 -10.94 13.51
C SER A 95 8.42 -10.43 12.53
N MET A 96 8.62 -9.10 12.46
CA MET A 96 9.67 -8.48 11.64
C MET A 96 11.07 -8.76 12.17
N GLU A 97 11.30 -8.70 13.48
CA GLU A 97 12.59 -9.03 14.10
C GLU A 97 12.98 -10.50 13.87
N GLN A 98 12.02 -11.43 13.96
CA GLN A 98 12.25 -12.84 13.62
C GLN A 98 12.64 -13.01 12.15
N PHE A 99 11.98 -12.30 11.23
CA PHE A 99 12.31 -12.38 9.81
C PHE A 99 13.69 -11.80 9.53
N LEU A 100 14.00 -10.64 10.13
CA LEU A 100 15.30 -9.97 10.05
C LEU A 100 16.43 -10.91 10.47
N ASN A 101 16.31 -11.52 11.65
CA ASN A 101 17.32 -12.45 12.17
C ASN A 101 17.53 -13.64 11.22
N PHE A 102 16.47 -14.12 10.57
CA PHE A 102 16.56 -15.21 9.61
C PHE A 102 17.25 -14.77 8.31
N ILE A 103 16.85 -13.67 7.69
CA ILE A 103 17.43 -13.22 6.42
C ILE A 103 18.91 -12.82 6.57
N GLN A 104 19.34 -12.34 7.74
CA GLN A 104 20.74 -12.02 8.04
C GLN A 104 21.66 -13.25 8.03
N THR A 105 21.10 -14.47 8.12
CA THR A 105 21.85 -15.72 7.93
C THR A 105 22.17 -16.01 6.47
N ARG A 106 21.65 -15.21 5.53
CA ARG A 106 21.76 -15.38 4.07
C ARG A 106 21.29 -16.76 3.62
N PRO A 107 20.02 -17.11 3.89
CA PRO A 107 19.47 -18.42 3.53
C PRO A 107 19.40 -18.59 2.01
N SER A 108 19.49 -19.83 1.56
CA SER A 108 19.14 -20.20 0.19
C SER A 108 17.65 -19.95 -0.10
N GLY A 109 17.26 -19.92 -1.39
CA GLY A 109 15.87 -19.79 -1.79
C GLY A 109 14.97 -20.89 -1.20
N ASP A 110 15.46 -22.13 -1.15
CA ASP A 110 14.73 -23.25 -0.56
C ASP A 110 14.49 -23.06 0.95
N GLU A 111 15.52 -22.61 1.67
CA GLU A 111 15.42 -22.31 3.09
C GLU A 111 14.45 -21.15 3.35
N LEU A 112 14.50 -20.10 2.52
CA LEU A 112 13.56 -18.98 2.59
C LEU A 112 12.11 -19.43 2.40
N ASN A 113 11.84 -20.22 1.36
CA ASN A 113 10.50 -20.75 1.08
C ASN A 113 9.99 -21.64 2.22
N LYS A 114 10.86 -22.52 2.74
CA LYS A 114 10.52 -23.38 3.89
C LYS A 114 10.22 -22.56 5.14
N PHE A 115 11.01 -21.52 5.39
CA PHE A 115 10.85 -20.65 6.54
C PHE A 115 9.55 -19.86 6.48
N ILE A 116 9.22 -19.25 5.33
CA ILE A 116 7.98 -18.50 5.12
C ILE A 116 6.77 -19.43 5.29
N ARG A 117 6.77 -20.61 4.65
CA ARG A 117 5.66 -21.58 4.76
C ARG A 117 5.41 -22.05 6.20
N SER A 118 6.46 -22.15 7.02
CA SER A 118 6.35 -22.68 8.38
C SER A 118 6.02 -21.61 9.43
N ASN A 119 6.34 -20.34 9.17
CA ASN A 119 6.31 -19.30 10.20
C ASN A 119 5.42 -18.08 9.85
N TYR A 120 5.01 -17.90 8.59
CA TYR A 120 4.33 -16.69 8.14
C TYR A 120 3.00 -16.97 7.43
N PHE A 121 2.06 -16.04 7.60
CA PHE A 121 0.87 -15.94 6.77
C PHE A 121 1.15 -15.07 5.54
N VAL A 122 0.78 -15.57 4.36
CA VAL A 122 0.90 -14.81 3.10
C VAL A 122 -0.47 -14.26 2.75
N TYR A 123 -0.50 -12.98 2.37
CA TYR A 123 -1.69 -12.29 1.92
C TYR A 123 -1.46 -11.78 0.51
N LYS A 124 -2.49 -11.79 -0.33
CA LYS A 124 -2.50 -11.15 -1.64
C LYS A 124 -3.37 -9.90 -1.59
N SER A 125 -2.97 -8.86 -2.32
CA SER A 125 -3.86 -7.74 -2.62
C SER A 125 -5.03 -8.25 -3.46
N ILE A 126 -6.23 -7.76 -3.17
CA ILE A 126 -7.41 -7.98 -4.03
C ILE A 126 -7.87 -6.69 -4.74
N GLY A 127 -7.13 -5.60 -4.57
CA GLY A 127 -7.34 -4.36 -5.34
C GLY A 127 -6.71 -4.44 -6.73
N GLY A 128 -7.49 -4.06 -7.74
CA GLY A 128 -7.08 -3.92 -9.15
C GLY A 128 -7.00 -2.47 -9.60
#